data_AF-A0A8T3SWP9-F1
#
_entry.id   AF-A0A8T3SWP9-F1
#
_cell.length_a   1.000
_cell.length_b   1.000
_cell.length_c   1.000
_cell.angle_alpha   90.00
_cell.angle_beta   90.00
_cell.angle_gamma   90.00
#
_symmetry.space_group_name_H-M   'P 1'
#
loop_
_entity.id
_entity.type
_entity.pdbx_description
1 polymer ?
#
loop_
_entity_poly.entity_id
_entity_poly.type
_entity_poly.pdbx_seq_one_letter_code
_entity_poly.pdbx_strand_id
1 'polypeptide(L)'
;ALTARNFEEFDRGEFRPVNVTTLAEYDTDYPCPVAFLPERPAVTLGQIVSEVGLKQLHCAETEKYPHVTFFINGGRETPFDGEKRIMVPSPKVATYDLQPEMSAERIADELIDALSDTSYALYIVNFANGDMVGHTAIREAIITAVQVLDEQVGRVLDAAVTNEVSVLLTADHGNCDEMVDPVSRQPHTQHSLYPVPCLIIDKSNWRLTTGAGLSSVAPTVLQLLGLPQPLAMKGQSLLLEEIEGKVS
;
A
#
# COMPACT_ATOMS: atom_id res chain seq x y z
N ALA A 1 -13.18 27.62 7.52
CA ALA A 1 -13.73 28.91 7.03
C ALA A 1 -15.26 29.01 7.05
N LEU A 2 -16.00 28.07 6.44
CA LEU A 2 -17.45 28.20 6.21
C LEU A 2 -18.35 28.00 7.44
N THR A 3 -17.91 27.16 8.39
CA THR A 3 -18.73 26.74 9.55
C THR A 3 -18.25 27.30 10.89
N ALA A 4 -16.94 27.52 11.02
CA ALA A 4 -16.32 28.01 12.25
C ALA A 4 -16.71 29.46 12.53
N ARG A 5 -17.23 29.73 13.74
CA ARG A 5 -17.58 31.09 14.18
C ARG A 5 -16.35 31.98 14.31
N ASN A 6 -15.29 31.45 14.90
CA ASN A 6 -14.05 32.18 15.19
C ASN A 6 -12.92 31.69 14.27
N PHE A 7 -13.10 31.81 12.96
CA PHE A 7 -12.05 31.45 12.00
C PHE A 7 -11.16 32.66 11.75
N GLU A 8 -9.86 32.52 12.03
CA GLU A 8 -8.88 33.62 12.06
C GLU A 8 -7.77 33.48 11.00
N GLU A 9 -7.77 32.42 10.18
CA GLU A 9 -6.68 32.22 9.21
C GLU A 9 -6.71 33.20 8.03
N PHE A 10 -7.86 33.85 7.78
CA PHE A 10 -7.97 34.99 6.87
C PHE A 10 -9.22 35.84 7.19
N ASP A 11 -9.21 37.10 6.74
CA ASP A 11 -10.35 38.01 6.87
C ASP A 11 -11.53 37.58 5.99
N ARG A 12 -12.67 37.31 6.61
CA ARG A 12 -13.90 36.87 5.93
C ARG A 12 -14.88 38.02 5.69
N GLY A 13 -14.55 39.26 6.08
CA GLY A 13 -15.44 40.41 6.04
C GLY A 13 -16.75 40.16 6.80
N GLU A 14 -17.87 40.56 6.22
CA GLU A 14 -19.22 40.42 6.80
C GLU A 14 -19.80 38.99 6.71
N PHE A 15 -18.99 37.99 6.32
CA PHE A 15 -19.45 36.62 6.17
C PHE A 15 -19.96 36.03 7.49
N ARG A 16 -21.14 35.42 7.43
CA ARG A 16 -21.73 34.69 8.56
C ARG A 16 -21.59 33.18 8.32
N PRO A 17 -21.13 32.41 9.31
CA PRO A 17 -21.04 30.96 9.18
C PRO A 17 -22.36 30.34 8.78
N VAL A 18 -22.29 29.35 7.89
CA VAL A 18 -23.44 28.58 7.41
C VAL A 18 -23.41 27.17 7.96
N ASN A 19 -24.57 26.53 8.04
CA ASN A 19 -24.65 25.10 8.32
C ASN A 19 -24.22 24.34 7.06
N VAL A 20 -23.15 23.55 7.19
CA VAL A 20 -22.66 22.68 6.12
C VAL A 20 -22.86 21.25 6.56
N THR A 21 -23.49 20.45 5.70
CA THR A 21 -23.47 19.00 5.78
C THR A 21 -22.45 18.51 4.75
N THR A 22 -21.51 17.67 5.17
CA THR A 22 -20.53 17.08 4.25
C THR A 22 -21.04 15.75 3.72
N LEU A 23 -20.60 15.37 2.51
CA LEU A 23 -20.97 14.09 1.92
C LEU A 23 -20.34 12.93 2.71
N ALA A 24 -19.05 13.07 3.05
CA ALA A 24 -18.25 12.14 3.84
C ALA A 24 -17.54 12.87 4.98
N GLU A 25 -16.93 12.13 5.90
CA GLU A 25 -16.07 12.67 6.96
C GLU A 25 -14.80 13.26 6.33
N TYR A 26 -14.54 14.55 6.54
CA TYR A 26 -13.32 15.21 6.08
C TYR A 26 -12.27 15.34 7.19
N ASP A 27 -12.74 15.58 8.41
CA ASP A 27 -11.94 15.69 9.63
C ASP A 27 -12.87 15.41 10.82
N THR A 28 -12.41 14.62 11.80
CA THR A 28 -13.19 14.30 13.01
C THR A 28 -13.44 15.53 13.90
N ASP A 29 -12.62 16.57 13.76
CA ASP A 29 -12.74 17.82 14.53
C ASP A 29 -13.72 18.81 13.90
N TYR A 30 -14.19 18.55 12.67
CA TYR A 30 -15.15 19.43 12.02
C TYR A 30 -16.56 19.22 12.60
N PRO A 31 -17.23 20.29 13.07
CA PRO A 31 -18.55 20.19 13.70
C PRO A 31 -19.70 20.01 12.69
N CYS A 32 -19.40 19.51 11.49
CA CYS A 32 -20.36 19.39 10.39
C CYS A 32 -21.05 18.02 10.44
N PRO A 33 -22.38 17.94 10.29
CA PRO A 33 -23.04 16.65 10.06
C PRO A 33 -22.50 15.98 8.79
N VAL A 34 -22.31 14.66 8.86
CA VAL A 34 -21.82 13.84 7.75
C VAL A 34 -22.98 12.99 7.20
N ALA A 35 -23.21 13.06 5.88
CA ALA A 35 -24.29 12.32 5.23
C ALA A 35 -24.05 10.80 5.20
N PHE A 36 -22.81 10.38 4.88
CA PHE A 36 -22.40 8.99 4.87
C PHE A 36 -21.19 8.81 5.79
N LEU A 37 -21.43 8.25 6.97
CA LEU A 37 -20.37 7.96 7.93
C LEU A 37 -19.40 6.92 7.36
N PRO A 38 -18.09 7.05 7.62
CA PRO A 38 -17.12 6.08 7.16
C PRO A 38 -17.38 4.72 7.83
N GLU A 39 -17.50 3.68 7.01
CA GLU A 39 -17.45 2.31 7.48
C GLU A 39 -15.98 1.88 7.55
N ARG A 40 -15.51 1.54 8.75
CA ARG A 40 -14.13 1.08 8.99
C ARG A 40 -14.13 -0.43 9.14
N PRO A 41 -13.10 -1.13 8.63
CA PRO A 41 -13.02 -2.58 8.78
C PRO A 41 -12.96 -2.95 10.27
N ALA A 42 -13.76 -3.92 10.68
CA ALA A 42 -13.84 -4.37 12.07
C ALA A 42 -12.54 -5.03 12.57
N VAL A 43 -11.77 -5.61 11.65
CA VAL A 43 -10.46 -6.23 11.89
C VAL A 43 -9.54 -5.93 10.72
N THR A 44 -8.25 -5.73 10.99
CA THR A 44 -7.22 -5.51 9.97
C THR A 44 -6.06 -6.47 10.16
N LEU A 45 -5.25 -6.67 9.12
CA LEU A 45 -4.09 -7.56 9.18
C LEU A 45 -3.13 -7.12 10.31
N GLY A 46 -2.81 -5.83 10.37
CA GLY A 46 -1.88 -5.30 11.38
C GLY A 46 -2.41 -5.46 12.80
N GLN A 47 -3.72 -5.27 13.02
CA GLN A 47 -4.35 -5.55 14.31
C GLN A 47 -4.16 -7.01 14.73
N ILE A 48 -4.47 -7.97 13.85
CA ILE A 48 -4.40 -9.40 14.16
C ILE A 48 -2.98 -9.81 14.55
N VAL A 49 -1.97 -9.36 13.79
CA VAL A 49 -0.56 -9.64 14.08
C VAL A 49 -0.13 -9.05 15.43
N SER A 50 -0.57 -7.84 15.75
CA SER A 50 -0.30 -7.20 17.03
C SER A 50 -0.96 -7.92 18.22
N GLU A 51 -2.23 -8.32 18.08
CA GLU A 51 -2.99 -8.99 19.15
C GLU A 51 -2.41 -10.34 19.57
N VAL A 52 -1.71 -11.03 18.65
CA VAL A 52 -0.97 -12.27 18.96
C VAL A 52 0.47 -12.02 19.44
N GLY A 53 0.86 -10.76 19.63
CA GLY A 53 2.16 -10.35 20.16
C GLY A 53 3.32 -10.41 19.17
N LEU A 54 3.03 -10.53 17.87
CA LEU A 54 4.05 -10.53 16.82
C LEU A 54 4.38 -9.10 16.39
N LYS A 55 5.65 -8.87 16.05
CA LYS A 55 6.08 -7.57 15.52
C LYS A 55 5.86 -7.48 14.02
N GLN A 56 5.65 -6.28 13.53
CA GLN A 56 5.46 -5.97 12.12
C GLN A 56 6.20 -4.69 11.73
N LEU A 57 6.63 -4.61 10.46
CA LEU A 57 7.35 -3.46 9.92
C LEU A 57 6.68 -2.95 8.66
N HIS A 58 6.39 -1.65 8.63
CA HIS A 58 5.77 -0.98 7.50
C HIS A 58 6.77 0.03 6.91
N CYS A 59 7.05 -0.06 5.61
CA CYS A 59 8.06 0.77 4.94
C CYS A 59 7.53 1.34 3.63
N ALA A 60 7.63 2.66 3.45
CA ALA A 60 7.37 3.32 2.19
C ALA A 60 8.07 4.67 2.14
N GLU A 61 8.18 5.23 0.95
CA GLU A 61 8.56 6.63 0.81
C GLU A 61 7.37 7.56 1.09
N THR A 62 7.63 8.86 1.22
CA THR A 62 6.68 9.84 1.76
C THR A 62 5.33 9.83 1.04
N GLU A 63 5.32 9.72 -0.30
CA GLU A 63 4.09 9.66 -1.12
C GLU A 63 3.18 8.48 -0.77
N LYS A 64 3.77 7.33 -0.41
CA LYS A 64 3.04 6.10 -0.14
C LYS A 64 3.02 5.71 1.33
N TYR A 65 3.61 6.51 2.22
CA TYR A 65 3.62 6.28 3.66
C TYR A 65 2.21 6.13 4.28
N PRO A 66 1.20 6.97 3.93
CA PRO A 66 -0.17 6.76 4.42
C PRO A 66 -0.78 5.41 3.98
N HIS A 67 -0.37 4.88 2.83
CA HIS A 67 -0.90 3.66 2.23
C HIS A 67 -0.48 2.42 3.02
N VAL A 68 0.79 2.36 3.43
CA VAL A 68 1.30 1.30 4.30
C VAL A 68 1.04 1.56 5.78
N THR A 69 0.32 2.62 6.17
CA THR A 69 0.05 2.93 7.58
C THR A 69 -1.44 3.12 7.82
N PHE A 70 -1.94 4.34 7.63
CA PHE A 70 -3.34 4.70 7.85
C PHE A 70 -4.30 3.80 7.06
N PHE A 71 -4.10 3.65 5.74
CA PHE A 71 -5.04 2.93 4.89
C PHE A 71 -5.05 1.42 5.15
N ILE A 72 -3.88 0.77 5.22
CA ILE A 72 -3.80 -0.68 5.49
C ILE A 72 -4.33 -1.04 6.89
N ASN A 73 -4.22 -0.11 7.85
CA ASN A 73 -4.78 -0.26 9.19
C ASN A 73 -6.23 0.24 9.33
N GLY A 74 -6.97 0.41 8.22
CA GLY A 74 -8.40 0.70 8.25
C GLY A 74 -8.75 2.11 8.73
N GLY A 75 -7.88 3.08 8.43
CA GLY A 75 -8.01 4.48 8.83
C GLY A 75 -7.48 4.78 10.23
N ARG A 76 -6.59 3.93 10.77
CA ARG A 76 -5.99 4.14 12.09
C ARG A 76 -4.62 4.80 11.97
N GLU A 77 -4.49 6.00 12.53
CA GLU A 77 -3.21 6.73 12.55
C GLU A 77 -2.20 6.13 13.54
N THR A 78 -2.61 5.87 14.79
CA THR A 78 -1.70 5.35 15.82
C THR A 78 -1.22 3.94 15.46
N PRO A 79 0.10 3.67 15.45
CA PRO A 79 0.61 2.31 15.26
C PRO A 79 0.03 1.30 16.26
N PHE A 80 -0.08 0.04 15.85
CA PHE A 80 -0.36 -1.05 16.77
C PHE A 80 0.86 -1.39 17.63
N ASP A 81 0.66 -2.13 18.74
CA ASP A 81 1.76 -2.62 19.55
C ASP A 81 2.63 -3.56 18.71
N GLY A 82 3.95 -3.35 18.71
CA GLY A 82 4.87 -4.12 17.88
C GLY A 82 4.93 -3.68 16.40
N GLU A 83 4.19 -2.63 16.00
CA GLU A 83 4.29 -2.04 14.66
C GLU A 83 5.40 -0.97 14.61
N LYS A 84 6.44 -1.25 13.81
CA LYS A 84 7.48 -0.28 13.46
C LYS A 84 7.19 0.31 12.08
N ARG A 85 7.38 1.62 11.93
CA ARG A 85 7.21 2.34 10.67
C ARG A 85 8.51 2.97 10.23
N ILE A 86 8.84 2.83 8.95
CA ILE A 86 9.98 3.47 8.30
C ILE A 86 9.44 4.35 7.17
N MET A 87 9.76 5.64 7.21
CA MET A 87 9.40 6.59 6.18
C MET A 87 10.65 7.12 5.51
N VAL A 88 10.86 6.77 4.24
CA VAL A 88 11.94 7.34 3.44
C VAL A 88 11.47 8.65 2.80
N PRO A 89 12.27 9.74 2.85
CA PRO A 89 11.90 10.97 2.17
C PRO A 89 11.87 10.79 0.64
N SER A 90 10.73 11.04 0.02
CA SER A 90 10.62 11.12 -1.45
C SER A 90 11.48 12.28 -2.00
N PRO A 91 11.96 12.21 -3.25
CA PRO A 91 12.78 13.29 -3.79
C PRO A 91 11.99 14.58 -3.95
N LYS A 92 12.65 15.72 -3.71
CA LYS A 92 12.04 17.05 -3.82
C LYS A 92 12.14 17.56 -5.26
N VAL A 93 11.33 17.00 -6.15
CA VAL A 93 11.20 17.39 -7.56
C VAL A 93 9.80 17.91 -7.86
N ALA A 94 9.64 18.69 -8.92
CA ALA A 94 8.34 19.24 -9.30
C ALA A 94 7.38 18.14 -9.79
N THR A 95 7.92 17.19 -10.55
CA THR A 95 7.24 15.99 -11.05
C THR A 95 8.25 14.84 -11.08
N TYR A 96 7.79 13.62 -10.83
CA TYR A 96 8.69 12.47 -10.61
C TYR A 96 9.32 11.92 -11.89
N ASP A 97 8.91 12.36 -13.08
CA ASP A 97 9.64 12.08 -14.32
C ASP A 97 11.07 12.66 -14.34
N LEU A 98 11.33 13.69 -13.52
CA LEU A 98 12.65 14.27 -13.35
C LEU A 98 13.60 13.39 -12.51
N GLN A 99 13.04 12.47 -11.72
CA GLN A 99 13.80 11.52 -10.91
C GLN A 99 13.02 10.19 -10.79
N PRO A 100 12.95 9.39 -11.88
CA PRO A 100 12.07 8.23 -11.95
C PRO A 100 12.43 7.08 -11.00
N GLU A 101 13.69 7.04 -10.54
CA GLU A 101 14.18 6.10 -9.52
C GLU A 101 13.60 6.38 -8.12
N MET A 102 13.02 7.56 -7.92
CA MET A 102 12.47 8.06 -6.66
C MET A 102 13.36 7.68 -5.46
N SER A 103 12.82 6.98 -4.47
CA SER A 103 13.59 6.47 -3.33
C SER A 103 13.62 4.95 -3.27
N ALA A 104 13.39 4.26 -4.40
CA ALA A 104 13.26 2.80 -4.45
C ALA A 104 14.50 2.08 -3.88
N GLU A 105 15.70 2.53 -4.24
CA GLU A 105 16.96 1.95 -3.73
C GLU A 105 17.03 2.03 -2.20
N ARG A 106 16.69 3.18 -1.63
CA ARG A 106 16.69 3.39 -0.17
C ARG A 106 15.62 2.56 0.54
N ILE A 107 14.45 2.38 -0.09
CA ILE A 107 13.41 1.48 0.44
C ILE A 107 13.90 0.03 0.47
N ALA A 108 14.56 -0.40 -0.61
CA ALA A 108 15.14 -1.74 -0.68
C ALA A 108 16.23 -1.92 0.39
N ASP A 109 17.13 -0.95 0.57
CA ASP A 109 18.18 -1.01 1.60
C ASP A 109 17.59 -1.16 3.02
N GLU A 110 16.64 -0.30 3.40
CA GLU A 110 15.98 -0.37 4.72
C GLU A 110 15.29 -1.73 4.95
N LEU A 111 14.70 -2.29 3.90
CA LEU A 111 14.01 -3.57 3.99
C LEU A 111 14.99 -4.75 4.05
N ILE A 112 16.07 -4.74 3.26
CA ILE A 112 17.11 -5.77 3.29
C ILE A 112 17.77 -5.80 4.67
N ASP A 113 18.06 -4.63 5.25
CA ASP A 113 18.58 -4.52 6.60
C ASP A 113 17.58 -5.08 7.62
N ALA A 114 16.29 -4.74 7.48
CA ALA A 114 15.24 -5.22 8.38
C ALA A 114 15.00 -6.74 8.28
N LEU A 115 15.14 -7.33 7.09
CA LEU A 115 14.96 -8.77 6.88
C LEU A 115 16.00 -9.62 7.63
N SER A 116 17.13 -9.03 8.04
CA SER A 116 18.11 -9.70 8.91
C SER A 116 17.67 -9.80 10.38
N ASP A 117 16.67 -9.01 10.80
CA ASP A 117 16.07 -9.06 12.13
C ASP A 117 14.90 -10.06 12.15
N THR A 118 15.16 -11.25 12.66
CA THR A 118 14.17 -12.33 12.77
C THR A 118 13.04 -12.07 13.77
N SER A 119 12.99 -10.89 14.40
CA SER A 119 11.95 -10.54 15.36
C SER A 119 10.65 -9.99 14.73
N TYR A 120 10.68 -9.57 13.46
CA TYR A 120 9.45 -9.18 12.73
C TYR A 120 8.84 -10.39 12.02
N ALA A 121 7.53 -10.56 12.18
CA ALA A 121 6.76 -11.60 11.49
C ALA A 121 6.11 -11.10 10.21
N LEU A 122 5.77 -9.81 10.13
CA LEU A 122 5.10 -9.21 8.99
C LEU A 122 5.86 -8.00 8.47
N TYR A 123 6.01 -7.92 7.14
CA TYR A 123 6.57 -6.77 6.44
C TYR A 123 5.53 -6.26 5.43
N ILE A 124 5.22 -4.97 5.48
CA ILE A 124 4.33 -4.29 4.53
C ILE A 124 5.14 -3.19 3.86
N VAL A 125 5.31 -3.29 2.54
CA VAL A 125 6.22 -2.41 1.81
C VAL A 125 5.55 -1.90 0.56
N ASN A 126 5.76 -0.63 0.25
CA ASN A 126 5.31 -0.02 -1.00
C ASN A 126 6.47 0.67 -1.73
N PHE A 127 6.58 0.40 -3.02
CA PHE A 127 7.43 1.15 -3.94
C PHE A 127 6.53 2.06 -4.80
N ALA A 128 6.76 3.37 -4.73
CA ALA A 128 5.86 4.37 -5.30
C ALA A 128 6.03 4.59 -6.81
N ASN A 129 7.20 4.23 -7.35
CA ASN A 129 7.70 4.65 -8.66
C ASN A 129 6.73 4.40 -9.81
N GLY A 130 6.19 3.18 -9.91
CA GLY A 130 5.31 2.79 -11.01
C GLY A 130 4.08 3.71 -11.12
N ASP A 131 3.51 4.10 -9.98
CA ASP A 131 2.32 4.94 -9.94
C ASP A 131 2.66 6.43 -10.07
N MET A 132 3.56 6.93 -9.23
CA MET A 132 3.88 8.36 -9.15
C MET A 132 4.52 8.88 -10.44
N VAL A 133 5.36 8.05 -11.09
CA VAL A 133 5.93 8.38 -12.41
C VAL A 133 4.91 8.08 -13.52
N GLY A 134 4.06 7.06 -13.36
CA GLY A 134 2.97 6.74 -14.28
C GLY A 134 2.04 7.93 -14.54
N HIS A 135 1.69 8.69 -13.49
CA HIS A 135 0.91 9.92 -13.58
C HIS A 135 1.49 11.02 -14.48
N THR A 136 2.78 10.94 -14.84
CA THR A 136 3.41 11.90 -15.76
C THR A 136 3.13 11.58 -17.24
N ALA A 137 2.80 10.32 -17.54
CA ALA A 137 2.69 9.77 -18.89
C ALA A 137 3.93 9.99 -19.77
N ILE A 138 5.12 10.23 -19.18
CA ILE A 138 6.38 10.38 -19.90
C ILE A 138 7.02 9.00 -20.05
N ARG A 139 6.90 8.43 -21.26
CA ARG A 139 7.29 7.06 -21.58
C ARG A 139 8.68 6.68 -21.08
N GLU A 140 9.70 7.48 -21.38
CA GLU A 140 11.08 7.14 -21.02
C GLU A 140 11.29 7.13 -19.49
N ALA A 141 10.67 8.09 -18.79
CA ALA A 141 10.70 8.12 -17.33
C ALA A 141 10.00 6.90 -16.73
N ILE A 142 8.82 6.52 -17.26
CA ILE A 142 8.08 5.34 -16.79
C ILE A 142 8.90 4.06 -17.00
N ILE A 143 9.56 3.92 -18.15
CA ILE A 143 10.45 2.78 -18.41
C ILE A 143 11.59 2.73 -17.39
N THR A 144 12.25 3.86 -17.13
CA THR A 144 13.30 3.93 -16.11
C THR A 144 12.77 3.59 -14.71
N ALA A 145 11.59 4.10 -14.34
CA ALA A 145 10.94 3.81 -13.06
C ALA A 145 10.70 2.30 -12.87
N VAL A 146 10.17 1.63 -13.90
CA VAL A 146 9.92 0.18 -13.87
C VAL A 146 11.22 -0.62 -13.87
N GLN A 147 12.25 -0.19 -14.59
CA GLN A 147 13.58 -0.84 -14.57
C GLN A 147 14.23 -0.78 -13.19
N VAL A 148 14.19 0.39 -12.55
CA VAL A 148 14.69 0.55 -11.17
C VAL A 148 13.86 -0.30 -10.23
N LEU A 149 12.53 -0.26 -10.36
CA LEU A 149 11.64 -1.08 -9.52
C LEU A 149 11.98 -2.58 -9.63
N ASP A 150 12.17 -3.10 -10.84
CA ASP A 150 12.55 -4.50 -11.07
C ASP A 150 13.87 -4.87 -10.37
N GLU A 151 14.90 -4.03 -10.53
CA GLU A 151 16.20 -4.24 -9.87
C GLU A 151 16.06 -4.23 -8.33
N GLN A 152 15.41 -3.22 -7.77
CA GLN A 152 15.34 -3.03 -6.32
C GLN A 152 14.42 -4.06 -5.65
N VAL A 153 13.30 -4.42 -6.30
CA VAL A 153 12.44 -5.52 -5.82
C VAL A 153 13.19 -6.84 -5.92
N GLY A 154 13.93 -7.10 -7.01
CA GLY A 154 14.77 -8.29 -7.14
C GLY A 154 15.74 -8.47 -5.96
N ARG A 155 16.46 -7.40 -5.58
CA ARG A 155 17.36 -7.40 -4.40
C ARG A 155 16.62 -7.78 -3.11
N VAL A 156 15.43 -7.24 -2.90
CA VAL A 156 14.59 -7.54 -1.73
C VAL A 156 14.13 -9.00 -1.74
N LEU A 157 13.69 -9.51 -2.89
CA LEU A 157 13.24 -10.90 -3.01
C LEU A 157 14.38 -11.88 -2.70
N ASP A 158 15.59 -11.62 -3.20
CA ASP A 158 16.77 -12.44 -2.89
C ASP A 158 17.09 -12.44 -1.39
N ALA A 159 16.99 -11.27 -0.74
CA ALA A 159 17.18 -11.15 0.70
C ALA A 159 16.08 -11.88 1.50
N ALA A 160 14.83 -11.79 1.06
CA ALA A 160 13.71 -12.46 1.71
C ALA A 160 13.85 -13.99 1.62
N VAL A 161 14.20 -14.53 0.44
CA VAL A 161 14.46 -15.96 0.27
C VAL A 161 15.64 -16.42 1.13
N THR A 162 16.73 -15.65 1.17
CA THR A 162 17.91 -15.94 2.00
C THR A 162 17.57 -16.02 3.49
N ASN A 163 16.68 -15.13 3.96
CA ASN A 163 16.20 -15.10 5.34
C ASN A 163 14.95 -15.95 5.59
N GLU A 164 14.59 -16.82 4.63
CA GLU A 164 13.48 -17.76 4.76
C GLU A 164 12.11 -17.10 5.01
N VAL A 165 11.91 -15.89 4.47
CA VAL A 165 10.66 -15.12 4.56
C VAL A 165 9.78 -15.38 3.34
N SER A 166 8.53 -15.78 3.57
CA SER A 166 7.53 -15.91 2.50
C SER A 166 7.12 -14.53 1.97
N VAL A 167 6.97 -14.41 0.65
CA VAL A 167 6.64 -13.16 -0.04
C VAL A 167 5.33 -13.30 -0.81
N LEU A 168 4.45 -12.31 -0.65
CA LEU A 168 3.35 -12.02 -1.56
C LEU A 168 3.68 -10.71 -2.27
N LEU A 169 4.01 -10.77 -3.56
CA LEU A 169 4.28 -9.60 -4.39
C LEU A 169 3.04 -9.30 -5.24
N THR A 170 2.49 -8.09 -5.09
CA THR A 170 1.31 -7.63 -5.84
C THR A 170 1.30 -6.11 -5.97
N ALA A 171 0.26 -5.55 -6.60
CA ALA A 171 0.02 -4.12 -6.69
C ALA A 171 -1.39 -3.78 -6.17
N ASP A 172 -1.62 -2.53 -5.80
CA ASP A 172 -2.93 -2.00 -5.40
C ASP A 172 -3.81 -1.65 -6.61
N HIS A 173 -3.21 -1.23 -7.71
CA HIS A 173 -3.88 -1.00 -9.00
C HIS A 173 -2.86 -0.90 -10.14
N GLY A 174 -3.34 -0.73 -11.38
CA GLY A 174 -2.52 -0.35 -12.52
C GLY A 174 -2.40 1.17 -12.70
N ASN A 175 -1.38 1.60 -13.43
CA ASN A 175 -1.13 2.97 -13.91
C ASN A 175 -0.10 2.91 -15.07
N CYS A 176 1.16 2.59 -14.79
CA CYS A 176 2.26 2.60 -15.76
C CYS A 176 2.12 1.61 -16.94
N ASP A 177 1.19 0.67 -16.84
CA ASP A 177 0.76 -0.27 -17.86
C ASP A 177 -0.04 0.38 -19.01
N GLU A 178 -0.58 1.60 -18.82
CA GLU A 178 -1.25 2.36 -19.88
C GLU A 178 -0.82 3.84 -19.89
N MET A 179 0.06 4.19 -20.83
CA MET A 179 0.62 5.56 -20.95
C MET A 179 -0.12 6.44 -21.96
N VAL A 180 -0.92 5.84 -22.85
CA VAL A 180 -1.64 6.55 -23.92
C VAL A 180 -3.06 6.03 -23.94
N ASP A 181 -4.01 6.94 -23.80
CA ASP A 181 -5.42 6.58 -23.80
C ASP A 181 -5.82 6.03 -25.18
N PRO A 182 -6.41 4.82 -25.26
CA PRO A 182 -6.64 4.16 -26.54
C PRO A 182 -7.69 4.88 -27.41
N VAL A 183 -8.54 5.74 -26.82
CA VAL A 183 -9.64 6.42 -27.50
C VAL A 183 -9.23 7.83 -27.97
N SER A 184 -8.80 8.67 -27.03
CA SER A 184 -8.41 10.06 -27.24
C SER A 184 -6.99 10.23 -27.79
N ARG A 185 -6.15 9.18 -27.67
CA ARG A 185 -4.72 9.20 -28.04
C ARG A 185 -3.89 10.24 -27.28
N GLN A 186 -4.43 10.78 -26.19
CA GLN A 186 -3.73 11.70 -25.31
C GLN A 186 -2.90 10.95 -24.26
N PRO A 187 -1.92 11.60 -23.62
CA PRO A 187 -1.22 11.02 -22.48
C PRO A 187 -2.22 10.56 -21.41
N HIS A 188 -2.09 9.30 -20.98
CA HIS A 188 -2.95 8.72 -19.95
C HIS A 188 -2.25 8.84 -18.60
N THR A 189 -2.75 9.74 -17.75
CA THR A 189 -2.16 10.09 -16.46
C THR A 189 -2.97 9.53 -15.28
N GLN A 190 -3.87 8.58 -15.53
CA GLN A 190 -4.81 8.04 -14.54
C GLN A 190 -4.50 6.56 -14.28
N HIS A 191 -5.13 5.98 -13.26
CA HIS A 191 -5.05 4.55 -13.00
C HIS A 191 -5.77 3.75 -14.10
N SER A 192 -5.32 2.52 -14.33
CA SER A 192 -5.97 1.58 -15.24
C SER A 192 -6.94 0.65 -14.48
N LEU A 193 -7.80 -0.05 -15.24
CA LEU A 193 -8.68 -1.09 -14.72
C LEU A 193 -8.11 -2.51 -14.92
N TYR A 194 -6.84 -2.62 -15.31
CA TYR A 194 -6.22 -3.92 -15.57
C TYR A 194 -5.99 -4.69 -14.26
N PRO A 195 -6.06 -6.03 -14.30
CA PRO A 195 -5.76 -6.85 -13.14
C PRO A 195 -4.28 -6.68 -12.74
N VAL A 196 -4.02 -6.73 -11.44
CA VAL A 196 -2.67 -6.67 -10.88
C VAL A 196 -2.03 -8.06 -10.81
N PRO A 197 -0.70 -8.17 -10.95
CA PRO A 197 -0.01 -9.42 -10.74
C PRO A 197 -0.11 -9.85 -9.27
N CYS A 198 -0.06 -11.15 -9.00
CA CYS A 198 0.11 -11.69 -7.67
C CYS A 198 1.06 -12.89 -7.73
N LEU A 199 2.23 -12.76 -7.10
CA LEU A 199 3.23 -13.81 -7.02
C LEU A 199 3.38 -14.23 -5.56
N ILE A 200 3.46 -15.54 -5.33
CA ILE A 200 3.75 -16.12 -4.03
C ILE A 200 5.12 -16.79 -4.12
N ILE A 201 6.03 -16.40 -3.25
CA ILE A 201 7.34 -17.03 -3.07
C ILE A 201 7.35 -17.56 -1.65
N ASP A 202 7.46 -18.87 -1.51
CA ASP A 202 7.42 -19.54 -0.22
C ASP A 202 8.30 -20.79 -0.27
N LYS A 203 8.64 -21.35 0.89
CA LYS A 203 9.34 -22.65 0.95
C LYS A 203 8.50 -23.76 0.32
N SER A 204 7.19 -23.65 0.44
CA SER A 204 6.22 -24.57 -0.14
C SER A 204 5.72 -24.06 -1.49
N ASN A 205 5.47 -24.99 -2.40
CA ASN A 205 4.80 -24.68 -3.66
C ASN A 205 3.29 -24.72 -3.44
N TRP A 206 2.59 -23.70 -3.90
CA TRP A 206 1.14 -23.59 -3.68
C TRP A 206 0.37 -23.66 -4.98
N ARG A 207 -0.73 -24.41 -4.96
CA ARG A 207 -1.78 -24.23 -5.95
C ARG A 207 -2.58 -22.99 -5.60
N LEU A 208 -2.63 -22.04 -6.53
CA LEU A 208 -3.34 -20.77 -6.35
C LEU A 208 -4.74 -20.80 -6.98
N THR A 209 -5.66 -20.08 -6.35
CA THR A 209 -6.96 -19.73 -6.97
C THR A 209 -6.79 -18.66 -8.04
N THR A 210 -7.75 -18.56 -8.96
CA THR A 210 -7.77 -17.53 -10.01
C THR A 210 -9.04 -16.68 -9.91
N GLY A 211 -8.99 -15.45 -10.44
CA GLY A 211 -10.15 -14.54 -10.45
C GLY A 211 -10.53 -13.94 -9.09
N ALA A 212 -9.59 -13.92 -8.15
CA ALA A 212 -9.73 -13.23 -6.87
C ALA A 212 -9.40 -11.73 -6.97
N GLY A 213 -9.67 -10.97 -5.90
CA GLY A 213 -9.36 -9.54 -5.80
C GLY A 213 -8.50 -9.22 -4.58
N LEU A 214 -8.23 -7.94 -4.35
CA LEU A 214 -7.35 -7.46 -3.25
C LEU A 214 -7.83 -7.89 -1.85
N SER A 215 -9.13 -8.16 -1.69
CA SER A 215 -9.68 -8.69 -0.44
C SER A 215 -9.11 -10.07 -0.05
N SER A 216 -8.47 -10.79 -0.98
CA SER A 216 -7.79 -12.06 -0.74
C SER A 216 -6.36 -11.92 -0.20
N VAL A 217 -5.74 -10.73 -0.25
CA VAL A 217 -4.34 -10.53 0.17
C VAL A 217 -4.18 -10.79 1.67
N ALA A 218 -4.96 -10.13 2.53
CA ALA A 218 -4.83 -10.30 3.98
C ALA A 218 -5.10 -11.75 4.46
N PRO A 219 -6.15 -12.46 4.00
CA PRO A 219 -6.33 -13.89 4.26
C PRO A 219 -5.13 -14.75 3.84
N THR A 220 -4.54 -14.46 2.68
CA THR A 220 -3.37 -15.19 2.16
C THR A 220 -2.16 -14.99 3.05
N VAL A 221 -1.90 -13.76 3.47
CA VAL A 221 -0.81 -13.45 4.41
C VAL A 221 -1.03 -14.11 5.76
N LEU A 222 -2.25 -14.11 6.31
CA LEU A 222 -2.55 -14.83 7.55
C LEU A 222 -2.26 -16.33 7.44
N GLN A 223 -2.61 -16.95 6.31
CA GLN A 223 -2.30 -18.37 6.08
C GLN A 223 -0.80 -18.63 6.00
N LEU A 224 -0.02 -17.78 5.31
CA LEU A 224 1.45 -17.87 5.28
C LEU A 224 2.07 -17.71 6.68
N LEU A 225 1.49 -16.84 7.52
CA LEU A 225 1.89 -16.67 8.91
C LEU A 225 1.45 -17.82 9.84
N GLY A 226 0.63 -18.76 9.35
CA GLY A 226 0.03 -19.81 10.18
C GLY A 226 -1.00 -19.29 11.19
N LEU A 227 -1.58 -18.11 10.95
CA LEU A 227 -2.57 -17.47 11.83
C LEU A 227 -4.00 -17.76 11.35
N PRO A 228 -4.96 -17.90 12.28
CA PRO A 228 -6.36 -18.12 11.92
C PRO A 228 -6.98 -16.87 11.31
N GLN A 229 -7.76 -17.05 10.24
CA GLN A 229 -8.55 -15.98 9.66
C GLN A 229 -9.78 -15.68 10.54
N PRO A 230 -9.99 -14.42 10.98
CA PRO A 230 -11.18 -14.07 11.77
C PRO A 230 -12.45 -14.06 10.91
N LEU A 231 -13.60 -14.40 11.51
CA LEU A 231 -14.90 -14.46 10.83
C LEU A 231 -15.34 -13.14 10.17
N ALA A 232 -14.85 -12.01 10.67
CA ALA A 232 -15.13 -10.68 10.12
C ALA A 232 -14.42 -10.44 8.78
N MET A 233 -13.28 -11.10 8.53
CA MET A 233 -12.56 -11.03 7.26
C MET A 233 -13.23 -11.98 6.27
N LYS A 234 -13.95 -11.45 5.27
CA LYS A 234 -14.75 -12.25 4.33
C LYS A 234 -13.99 -12.71 3.08
N GLY A 235 -12.87 -12.07 2.77
CA GLY A 235 -11.97 -12.51 1.69
C GLY A 235 -11.51 -13.95 1.90
N GLN A 236 -11.08 -14.60 0.83
CA GLN A 236 -10.58 -15.98 0.88
C GLN A 236 -9.10 -15.98 0.50
N SER A 237 -8.31 -16.82 1.16
CA SER A 237 -6.91 -17.00 0.78
C SER A 237 -6.77 -17.45 -0.67
N LEU A 238 -5.70 -17.01 -1.31
CA LEU A 238 -5.33 -17.46 -2.65
C LEU A 238 -4.74 -18.88 -2.63
N LEU A 239 -4.22 -19.33 -1.49
CA LEU A 239 -3.59 -20.65 -1.35
C LEU A 239 -4.66 -21.72 -1.17
N LEU A 240 -4.71 -22.69 -2.07
CA LEU A 240 -5.68 -23.79 -2.01
C LEU A 240 -5.09 -25.03 -1.32
N GLU A 241 -4.01 -25.56 -1.88
CA GLU A 241 -3.32 -26.75 -1.38
C GLU A 241 -1.82 -26.63 -1.67
N GLU A 242 -1.00 -27.19 -0.79
CA GLU A 242 0.43 -27.36 -1.04
C GLU A 242 0.64 -28.45 -2.09
N ILE A 243 1.52 -28.19 -3.04
CA ILE A 243 1.89 -29.13 -4.10
C ILE A 243 3.11 -29.92 -3.61
N GLU A 244 2.93 -31.20 -3.29
CA GLU A 244 4.04 -32.08 -2.91
C GLU A 244 4.97 -32.37 -4.11
N GLY A 245 6.25 -32.00 -4.00
CA GLY A 245 7.31 -32.36 -4.94
C GLY A 245 8.24 -31.22 -5.30
N LYS A 246 9.53 -31.52 -5.51
CA LYS A 246 10.48 -30.58 -6.10
C LYS A 246 10.07 -30.32 -7.55
N VAL A 247 9.77 -29.08 -7.88
CA VAL A 247 9.77 -28.65 -9.29
C VAL A 247 11.23 -28.73 -9.74
N SER A 248 11.49 -29.70 -10.62
CA SER A 248 12.80 -29.96 -11.24
C SER A 248 13.29 -28.80 -12.07
#